data_AF-A0A835VWE3-F1
#
_entry.id   AF-A0A835VWE3-F1
#
_cell.length_a   1.000
_cell.length_b   1.000
_cell.length_c   1.000
_cell.angle_alpha   90.00
_cell.angle_beta   90.00
_cell.angle_gamma   90.00
#
_symmetry.space_group_name_H-M   'P 1'
#
loop_
_entity.id
_entity.type
_entity.pdbx_description
1 polymer ?
#
loop_
_entity_poly.entity_id
_entity_poly.type
_entity_poly.pdbx_seq_one_letter_code
_entity_poly.pdbx_strand_id
1 'polypeptide(L)'
;MPGGLLSTSSTARGSVTNASLALVHVDQALGLPNQLGIVLMVAVFVLYPALAQAALSVFSCIIIDDGQGPLAENQRATWPWGYWARDMNMQCYTGMHMALYVPIGIVSVLVFCFAPPFISLAIMYRVRQRLATFHTKAVYGFLYKRYRPRWYFWESILLLQTLALVAVDVVSRSVPTLYRALLLLAALIIISSVNMVCSPMRSQMLLVLEFISQMTLCMTITLSLFFIDGETDTSYLGAVPAGVVGVIIIVLNLGLMLVFTALMIRHSSQALQPVEQSWHQ
;
A
#
# COMPACT_ATOMS: atom_id res chain seq x y z
N MET A 1 -52.05 -5.30 40.99
CA MET A 1 -51.72 -6.76 40.92
C MET A 1 -53.00 -7.53 40.67
N PRO A 2 -53.02 -8.66 39.96
CA PRO A 2 -52.11 -9.27 38.96
C PRO A 2 -52.81 -9.33 37.56
N GLY A 3 -52.30 -9.83 36.43
CA GLY A 3 -51.06 -10.49 36.01
C GLY A 3 -51.26 -11.21 34.64
N GLY A 4 -50.25 -11.12 33.76
CA GLY A 4 -49.88 -12.03 32.64
C GLY A 4 -50.78 -12.11 31.39
N LEU A 5 -50.32 -12.53 30.19
CA LEU A 5 -48.99 -12.82 29.61
C LEU A 5 -49.20 -13.03 28.09
N LEU A 6 -48.22 -12.60 27.28
CA LEU A 6 -47.77 -13.14 25.98
C LEU A 6 -48.75 -13.29 24.79
N SER A 7 -48.43 -12.62 23.67
CA SER A 7 -48.28 -13.30 22.37
C SER A 7 -47.46 -12.46 21.37
N THR A 8 -46.25 -12.96 21.12
CA THR A 8 -45.56 -13.04 19.81
C THR A 8 -45.11 -11.75 19.10
N SER A 9 -43.89 -11.39 19.45
CA SER A 9 -42.84 -10.94 18.54
C SER A 9 -42.65 -11.90 17.35
N SER A 10 -42.84 -11.44 16.10
CA SER A 10 -42.46 -12.24 14.91
C SER A 10 -41.80 -11.47 13.76
N THR A 11 -41.73 -10.14 13.77
CA THR A 11 -41.27 -9.37 12.59
C THR A 11 -39.81 -8.90 12.64
N ALA A 12 -39.14 -8.93 13.79
CA ALA A 12 -37.71 -8.55 13.89
C ALA A 12 -36.74 -9.58 13.26
N ARG A 13 -37.20 -10.80 12.98
CA ARG A 13 -36.36 -11.89 12.45
C ARG A 13 -36.19 -11.85 10.93
N GLY A 14 -37.01 -11.07 10.22
CA GLY A 14 -37.02 -10.96 8.75
C GLY A 14 -36.00 -9.96 8.17
N SER A 15 -35.28 -9.23 9.02
CA SER A 15 -34.49 -8.08 8.60
C SER A 15 -32.98 -8.28 8.55
N VAL A 16 -32.42 -8.79 9.65
CA VAL A 16 -31.07 -9.34 9.68
C VAL A 16 -30.90 -10.37 8.56
N THR A 17 -31.96 -11.12 8.24
CA THR A 17 -31.99 -12.07 7.15
C THR A 17 -31.75 -11.48 5.78
N ASN A 18 -31.97 -10.19 5.45
CA ASN A 18 -31.84 -9.67 4.07
C ASN A 18 -30.44 -9.16 3.70
N ALA A 19 -29.73 -8.48 4.60
CA ALA A 19 -28.32 -8.14 4.38
C ALA A 19 -27.43 -9.37 4.52
N SER A 20 -27.76 -10.24 5.50
CA SER A 20 -27.23 -11.60 5.50
C SER A 20 -27.75 -12.39 4.30
N LEU A 21 -28.97 -12.19 3.77
CA LEU A 21 -29.45 -12.86 2.54
C LEU A 21 -28.70 -12.38 1.33
N ALA A 22 -28.31 -11.12 1.27
CA ALA A 22 -27.58 -10.52 0.15
C ALA A 22 -26.13 -10.98 0.19
N LEU A 23 -25.51 -11.02 1.37
CA LEU A 23 -24.22 -11.69 1.58
C LEU A 23 -24.34 -13.18 1.27
N VAL A 24 -25.37 -13.88 1.74
CA VAL A 24 -25.67 -15.30 1.48
C VAL A 24 -26.06 -15.53 0.01
N HIS A 25 -26.67 -14.59 -0.69
CA HIS A 25 -26.98 -14.69 -2.13
C HIS A 25 -25.73 -14.47 -2.95
N VAL A 26 -24.84 -13.55 -2.54
CA VAL A 26 -23.52 -13.40 -3.13
C VAL A 26 -22.68 -14.65 -2.82
N ASP A 27 -22.84 -15.23 -1.63
CA ASP A 27 -22.20 -16.48 -1.19
C ASP A 27 -22.72 -17.69 -1.99
N GLN A 28 -24.03 -17.76 -2.23
CA GLN A 28 -24.70 -18.80 -3.03
C GLN A 28 -24.49 -18.62 -4.54
N ALA A 29 -24.29 -17.39 -5.02
CA ALA A 29 -24.05 -17.10 -6.44
C ALA A 29 -22.58 -17.31 -6.86
N LEU A 30 -21.65 -17.39 -5.91
CA LEU A 30 -20.22 -17.59 -6.17
C LEU A 30 -19.76 -18.88 -5.49
N GLY A 31 -19.41 -19.90 -6.28
CA GLY A 31 -18.81 -21.11 -5.71
C GLY A 31 -17.57 -20.79 -4.86
N LEU A 32 -17.36 -21.58 -3.81
CA LEU A 32 -16.19 -21.55 -2.92
C LEU A 32 -14.82 -21.30 -3.61
N PRO A 33 -14.49 -21.92 -4.77
CA PRO A 33 -13.23 -21.61 -5.46
C PRO A 33 -13.10 -20.16 -5.93
N ASN A 34 -14.20 -19.52 -6.36
CA ASN A 34 -14.17 -18.14 -6.82
C ASN A 34 -13.97 -17.17 -5.66
N GLN A 35 -14.58 -17.45 -4.51
CA GLN A 35 -14.43 -16.64 -3.31
C GLN A 35 -13.01 -16.69 -2.75
N LEU A 36 -12.45 -17.90 -2.63
CA LEU A 36 -11.05 -18.09 -2.25
C LEU A 36 -10.12 -17.38 -3.23
N GLY A 37 -10.43 -17.41 -4.53
CA GLY A 37 -9.70 -16.67 -5.55
C GLY A 37 -9.71 -15.16 -5.33
N ILE A 38 -10.87 -14.57 -5.01
CA ILE A 38 -11.00 -13.13 -4.74
C ILE A 38 -10.21 -12.75 -3.48
N VAL A 39 -10.36 -13.52 -2.39
CA VAL A 39 -9.65 -13.25 -1.13
C VAL A 39 -8.13 -13.36 -1.33
N LEU A 40 -7.68 -14.40 -2.01
CA LEU A 40 -6.26 -14.58 -2.35
C LEU A 40 -5.75 -13.41 -3.18
N MET A 41 -6.51 -12.98 -4.18
CA MET A 41 -6.14 -11.85 -5.02
C MET A 41 -6.02 -10.56 -4.19
N VAL A 42 -7.01 -10.25 -3.35
CA VAL A 42 -6.95 -9.07 -2.45
C VAL A 42 -5.74 -9.17 -1.50
N ALA A 43 -5.49 -10.35 -0.93
CA ALA A 43 -4.34 -10.57 -0.05
C ALA A 43 -3.00 -10.31 -0.76
N VAL A 44 -2.83 -10.80 -1.99
CA VAL A 44 -1.63 -10.55 -2.80
C VAL A 44 -1.43 -9.06 -3.05
N PHE A 45 -2.50 -8.31 -3.34
CA PHE A 45 -2.41 -6.86 -3.60
C PHE A 45 -2.08 -6.07 -2.33
N VAL A 46 -2.66 -6.45 -1.19
CA VAL A 46 -2.36 -5.81 0.11
C VAL A 46 -0.93 -6.11 0.57
N LEU A 47 -0.46 -7.34 0.37
CA LEU A 47 0.89 -7.77 0.74
C LEU A 47 1.96 -7.38 -0.28
N TYR A 48 1.57 -6.88 -1.45
CA TYR A 48 2.47 -6.57 -2.57
C TYR A 48 3.66 -5.68 -2.18
N PRO A 49 3.48 -4.54 -1.48
CA PRO A 49 4.62 -3.68 -1.13
C PRO A 49 5.65 -4.42 -0.28
N ALA A 50 5.19 -5.22 0.69
CA ALA A 50 6.06 -5.98 1.59
C ALA A 50 6.79 -7.12 0.85
N LEU A 51 6.09 -7.83 -0.05
CA LEU A 51 6.69 -8.90 -0.86
C LEU A 51 7.72 -8.34 -1.84
N ALA A 52 7.41 -7.22 -2.50
CA ALA A 52 8.35 -6.53 -3.39
C ALA A 52 9.58 -6.03 -2.63
N GLN A 53 9.39 -5.46 -1.43
CA GLN A 53 10.50 -5.01 -0.59
C GLN A 53 11.37 -6.18 -0.16
N ALA A 54 10.78 -7.30 0.27
CA ALA A 54 11.53 -8.50 0.65
C ALA A 54 12.34 -9.05 -0.53
N ALA A 55 11.72 -9.17 -1.71
CA ALA A 55 12.39 -9.65 -2.92
C ALA A 55 13.56 -8.74 -3.35
N LEU A 56 13.34 -7.43 -3.37
CA LEU A 56 14.39 -6.47 -3.75
C LEU A 56 15.49 -6.33 -2.69
N SER A 57 15.17 -6.54 -1.40
CA SER A 57 16.14 -6.43 -0.30
C SER A 57 17.28 -7.44 -0.37
N VAL A 58 17.13 -8.52 -1.15
CA VAL A 58 18.21 -9.47 -1.44
C VAL A 58 19.37 -8.78 -2.17
N PHE A 59 19.08 -7.79 -3.01
CA PHE A 59 20.09 -7.05 -3.78
C PHE A 59 20.59 -5.79 -3.08
N SER A 60 20.13 -5.53 -1.85
CA SER A 60 20.50 -4.35 -1.10
C SER A 60 21.83 -4.55 -0.39
N CYS A 61 22.86 -3.88 -0.90
CA CYS A 61 24.22 -3.93 -0.37
C CYS A 61 24.63 -2.55 0.13
N ILE A 62 25.21 -2.50 1.34
CA ILE A 62 25.60 -1.26 2.00
C ILE A 62 27.09 -1.31 2.30
N ILE A 63 27.80 -0.23 1.99
CA ILE A 63 29.21 -0.07 2.34
C ILE A 63 29.25 0.37 3.80
N ILE A 64 29.95 -0.41 4.63
CA ILE A 64 30.08 -0.14 6.07
C ILE A 64 31.32 0.72 6.30
N ASP A 65 32.47 0.21 5.87
CA ASP A 65 33.74 0.91 5.96
C ASP A 65 34.24 1.30 4.56
N ASP A 66 34.57 2.58 4.38
CA ASP A 66 35.16 3.11 3.15
C ASP A 66 36.70 3.06 3.14
N GLY A 67 37.31 2.60 4.24
CA GLY A 67 38.76 2.54 4.39
C GLY A 67 39.41 3.93 4.58
N GLN A 68 38.59 4.97 4.75
CA GLN A 68 39.01 6.35 4.91
C GLN A 68 38.63 6.85 6.32
N GLY A 69 39.50 7.66 6.92
CA GLY A 69 39.20 8.35 8.18
C GLY A 69 40.22 8.12 9.30
N PRO A 70 39.99 8.75 10.47
CA PRO A 70 40.96 8.78 11.57
C PRO A 70 41.18 7.43 12.26
N LEU A 71 40.32 6.43 12.00
CA LEU A 71 40.40 5.07 12.59
C LEU A 71 40.49 3.99 11.49
N ALA A 72 41.27 4.23 10.43
CA ALA A 72 41.42 3.28 9.31
C ALA A 72 41.89 1.87 9.73
N GLU A 73 42.68 1.73 10.80
CA GLU A 73 43.13 0.42 11.30
C GLU A 73 42.00 -0.45 11.86
N ASN A 74 40.88 0.15 12.26
CA ASN A 74 39.71 -0.54 12.81
C ASN A 74 38.66 -0.85 11.73
N GLN A 75 38.81 -0.32 10.52
CA GLN A 75 37.92 -0.54 9.38
C GLN A 75 38.24 -1.88 8.71
N ARG A 76 37.55 -2.93 9.16
CA ARG A 76 37.76 -4.32 8.68
C ARG A 76 36.74 -4.74 7.62
N ALA A 77 35.65 -3.99 7.46
CA ALA A 77 34.53 -4.30 6.57
C ALA A 77 34.60 -3.49 5.26
N THR A 78 35.72 -3.58 4.54
CA THR A 78 36.05 -2.77 3.34
C THR A 78 35.75 -3.44 2.00
N TRP A 79 34.84 -4.42 1.99
CA TRP A 79 34.50 -5.13 0.74
C TRP A 79 33.93 -4.16 -0.32
N PRO A 80 34.47 -4.13 -1.56
CA PRO A 80 34.09 -3.13 -2.57
C PRO A 80 32.61 -3.10 -2.95
N TRP A 81 31.93 -4.25 -2.86
CA TRP A 81 30.51 -4.36 -3.20
C TRP A 81 29.58 -4.24 -1.99
N GLY A 82 30.13 -3.94 -0.81
CA GLY A 82 29.40 -3.82 0.45
C GLY A 82 28.94 -5.14 1.06
N TYR A 83 28.20 -5.03 2.15
CA TYR A 83 27.65 -6.16 2.89
C TYR A 83 26.14 -6.20 2.73
N TRP A 84 25.55 -7.38 2.83
CA TRP A 84 24.13 -7.55 2.62
C TRP A 84 23.33 -6.85 3.72
N ALA A 85 22.39 -5.98 3.34
CA ALA A 85 21.64 -5.15 4.29
C ALA A 85 20.77 -5.95 5.28
N ARG A 86 20.44 -7.21 4.97
CA ARG A 86 19.65 -8.10 5.85
C ARG A 86 20.52 -8.95 6.75
N ASP A 87 21.76 -9.24 6.34
CA ASP A 87 22.74 -9.99 7.12
C ASP A 87 24.14 -9.43 6.82
N MET A 88 24.60 -8.55 7.70
CA MET A 88 25.90 -7.87 7.57
C MET A 88 27.10 -8.81 7.73
N ASN A 89 26.90 -10.07 8.10
CA ASN A 89 27.99 -11.06 8.14
C ASN A 89 28.33 -11.61 6.74
N MET A 90 27.47 -11.37 5.74
CA MET A 90 27.68 -11.82 4.37
C MET A 90 28.15 -10.68 3.45
N GLN A 91 29.25 -10.95 2.73
CA GLN A 91 29.76 -10.05 1.68
C GLN A 91 28.88 -10.13 0.43
N CYS A 92 28.61 -8.98 -0.20
CA CYS A 92 27.79 -8.95 -1.40
C CYS A 92 28.49 -9.54 -2.63
N TYR A 93 27.70 -10.17 -3.51
CA TYR A 93 28.11 -10.83 -4.75
C TYR A 93 29.30 -11.81 -4.67
N THR A 94 29.53 -12.42 -3.50
CA THR A 94 30.56 -13.45 -3.32
C THR A 94 30.05 -14.61 -2.47
N GLY A 95 30.73 -15.76 -2.55
CA GLY A 95 30.40 -16.96 -1.79
C GLY A 95 28.94 -17.38 -1.87
N MET A 96 28.32 -17.61 -0.70
CA MET A 96 26.94 -18.08 -0.59
C MET A 96 25.92 -17.06 -1.10
N HIS A 97 26.20 -15.76 -0.97
CA HIS A 97 25.30 -14.71 -1.42
C HIS A 97 25.09 -14.78 -2.94
N MET A 98 26.16 -14.93 -3.72
CA MET A 98 26.07 -15.05 -5.17
C MET A 98 25.54 -16.41 -5.63
N ALA A 99 25.97 -17.51 -5.00
CA ALA A 99 25.60 -18.85 -5.45
C ALA A 99 24.14 -19.22 -5.14
N LEU A 100 23.58 -18.75 -4.02
CA LEU A 100 22.27 -19.19 -3.52
C LEU A 100 21.26 -18.05 -3.46
N TYR A 101 21.60 -16.94 -2.80
CA TYR A 101 20.63 -15.87 -2.53
C TYR A 101 20.31 -15.03 -3.76
N VAL A 102 21.29 -14.69 -4.61
CA VAL A 102 21.06 -13.92 -5.84
C VAL A 102 20.08 -14.62 -6.80
N PRO A 103 20.23 -15.92 -7.15
CA PRO A 103 19.25 -16.63 -7.97
C PRO A 103 17.85 -16.66 -7.35
N ILE A 104 17.74 -16.92 -6.05
CA ILE A 104 16.46 -16.91 -5.32
C ILE A 104 15.83 -15.51 -5.36
N GLY A 105 16.64 -14.47 -5.20
CA GLY A 105 16.23 -13.07 -5.33
C GLY A 105 15.70 -12.76 -6.73
N ILE A 106 16.36 -13.23 -7.78
CA ILE A 106 15.93 -13.02 -9.18
C ILE A 106 14.55 -13.66 -9.40
N VAL A 107 14.40 -14.93 -8.99
CA VAL A 107 13.11 -15.63 -9.09
C VAL A 107 12.04 -14.91 -8.26
N SER A 108 12.37 -14.46 -7.05
CA SER A 108 11.46 -13.73 -6.18
C SER A 108 11.01 -12.40 -6.80
N VAL A 109 11.91 -11.66 -7.47
CA VAL A 109 11.55 -10.43 -8.18
C VAL A 109 10.62 -10.72 -9.36
N LEU A 110 10.91 -11.74 -10.16
CA LEU A 110 10.03 -12.12 -11.27
C LEU A 110 8.63 -12.51 -10.78
N VAL A 111 8.56 -13.31 -9.72
CA VAL A 111 7.29 -13.82 -9.17
C VAL A 111 6.52 -12.76 -8.39
N PHE A 112 7.17 -11.99 -7.51
CA PHE A 112 6.46 -11.09 -6.60
C PHE A 112 6.42 -9.63 -7.08
N CYS A 113 7.41 -9.15 -7.82
CA CYS A 113 7.39 -7.77 -8.33
C CYS A 113 6.65 -7.67 -9.66
N PHE A 114 6.98 -8.55 -10.62
CA PHE A 114 6.49 -8.44 -11.99
C PHE A 114 5.22 -9.26 -12.26
N ALA A 115 5.07 -10.46 -11.69
CA ALA A 115 3.89 -11.27 -11.98
C ALA A 115 2.56 -10.59 -11.60
N PRO A 116 2.39 -9.93 -10.43
CA PRO A 116 1.14 -9.27 -10.09
C PRO A 116 0.67 -8.20 -11.09
N PRO A 117 1.50 -7.20 -11.50
CA PRO A 117 1.08 -6.20 -12.49
C PRO A 117 0.81 -6.82 -13.86
N PHE A 118 1.61 -7.80 -14.30
CA PHE A 118 1.41 -8.47 -15.59
C PHE A 118 0.17 -9.35 -15.62
N ILE A 119 -0.09 -10.13 -14.57
CA ILE A 119 -1.29 -10.96 -14.43
C ILE A 119 -2.53 -10.07 -14.39
N SER A 120 -2.51 -9.01 -13.56
CA SER A 120 -3.59 -8.02 -13.51
C SER A 120 -3.88 -7.43 -14.90
N LEU A 121 -2.83 -7.04 -15.63
CA LEU A 121 -2.96 -6.47 -16.97
C LEU A 121 -3.50 -7.49 -17.97
N ALA A 122 -3.00 -8.73 -17.93
CA ALA A 122 -3.43 -9.81 -18.82
C ALA A 122 -4.89 -10.19 -18.59
N ILE A 123 -5.34 -10.26 -17.34
CA ILE A 123 -6.74 -10.52 -16.98
C ILE A 123 -7.62 -9.39 -17.54
N MET A 124 -7.24 -8.13 -17.28
CA MET A 124 -8.00 -6.97 -17.76
C MET A 124 -8.05 -6.91 -19.30
N TYR A 125 -6.95 -7.22 -19.98
CA TYR A 125 -6.90 -7.27 -21.44
C TYR A 125 -7.80 -8.36 -22.02
N ARG A 126 -7.80 -9.57 -21.43
CA ARG A 126 -8.66 -10.68 -21.88
C ARG A 126 -10.13 -10.39 -21.67
N VAL A 127 -10.47 -9.77 -20.55
CA VAL A 127 -11.87 -9.54 -20.16
C VAL A 127 -12.42 -8.22 -20.72
N ARG A 128 -11.60 -7.40 -21.42
CA ARG A 128 -11.93 -6.05 -21.94
C ARG A 128 -13.28 -5.90 -22.66
N GLN A 129 -13.72 -6.94 -23.38
CA GLN A 129 -14.97 -6.93 -24.14
C GLN A 129 -16.21 -7.33 -23.30
N ARG A 130 -16.01 -7.85 -22.09
CA ARG A 130 -17.06 -8.39 -21.21
C ARG A 130 -17.09 -7.71 -19.82
N LEU A 131 -16.59 -6.47 -19.71
CA LEU A 131 -16.59 -5.70 -18.44
C LEU A 131 -18.00 -5.40 -17.91
N ALA A 132 -19.02 -5.41 -18.79
CA ALA A 132 -20.38 -5.09 -18.41
C ALA A 132 -21.14 -6.29 -17.78
N THR A 133 -20.66 -7.52 -17.99
CA THR A 133 -21.32 -8.76 -17.56
C THR A 133 -21.32 -8.91 -16.03
N PHE A 134 -22.41 -9.44 -15.46
CA PHE A 134 -22.58 -9.60 -14.01
C PHE A 134 -21.46 -10.45 -13.37
N HIS A 135 -21.13 -11.60 -13.96
CA HIS A 135 -20.07 -12.48 -13.47
C HIS A 135 -18.69 -11.78 -13.42
N THR A 136 -18.34 -11.03 -14.46
CA THR A 136 -17.10 -10.25 -14.51
C THR A 136 -17.05 -9.19 -13.42
N LYS A 137 -18.16 -8.48 -13.20
CA LYS A 137 -18.28 -7.45 -12.15
C LYS A 137 -18.14 -8.03 -10.75
N ALA A 138 -18.67 -9.23 -10.52
CA ALA A 138 -18.60 -9.89 -9.22
C ALA A 138 -17.17 -10.33 -8.88
N VAL A 139 -16.45 -10.93 -9.83
CA VAL A 139 -15.10 -11.48 -9.57
C VAL A 139 -14.01 -10.43 -9.71
N TYR A 140 -14.03 -9.63 -10.78
CA TYR A 140 -12.95 -8.70 -11.11
C TYR A 140 -13.29 -7.25 -10.77
N GLY A 141 -14.46 -6.98 -10.18
CA GLY A 141 -14.90 -5.63 -9.86
C GLY A 141 -13.91 -4.84 -9.01
N PHE A 142 -13.16 -5.52 -8.14
CA PHE A 142 -12.09 -4.92 -7.34
C PHE A 142 -11.05 -4.18 -8.20
N LEU A 143 -10.63 -4.74 -9.35
CA LEU A 143 -9.55 -4.19 -10.15
C LEU A 143 -9.95 -2.97 -11.00
N TYR A 144 -11.23 -2.86 -11.40
CA TYR A 144 -11.61 -1.85 -12.41
C TYR A 144 -12.79 -0.96 -12.01
N LYS A 145 -13.65 -1.37 -11.07
CA LYS A 145 -14.91 -0.65 -10.76
C LYS A 145 -14.67 0.76 -10.22
N ARG A 146 -13.52 0.97 -9.55
CA ARG A 146 -13.11 2.26 -8.97
C ARG A 146 -12.68 3.27 -10.05
N TYR A 147 -12.22 2.79 -11.21
CA TYR A 147 -11.65 3.61 -12.27
C TYR A 147 -12.68 3.95 -13.35
N ARG A 148 -12.39 5.02 -14.11
CA ARG A 148 -13.18 5.35 -15.30
C ARG A 148 -12.98 4.26 -16.36
N PRO A 149 -13.97 3.99 -17.23
CA PRO A 149 -13.88 2.93 -18.25
C PRO A 149 -12.66 3.03 -19.18
N ARG A 150 -12.17 4.24 -19.45
CA ARG A 150 -10.95 4.49 -20.23
C ARG A 150 -9.68 3.95 -19.57
N TRP A 151 -9.67 3.87 -18.24
CA TRP A 151 -8.53 3.51 -17.38
C TRP A 151 -8.73 2.15 -16.70
N TYR A 152 -9.34 1.18 -17.39
CA TYR A 152 -9.66 -0.13 -16.80
C TYR A 152 -8.43 -0.95 -16.34
N PHE A 153 -7.24 -0.64 -16.84
CA PHE A 153 -5.96 -1.29 -16.51
C PHE A 153 -5.15 -0.52 -15.45
N TRP A 154 -5.73 0.54 -14.86
CA TRP A 154 -5.01 1.44 -13.96
C TRP A 154 -4.48 0.76 -12.71
N GLU A 155 -5.14 -0.30 -12.25
CA GLU A 155 -4.66 -1.09 -11.13
C GLU A 155 -3.24 -1.67 -11.36
N SER A 156 -2.94 -2.10 -12.59
CA SER A 156 -1.59 -2.55 -12.93
C SER A 156 -0.58 -1.40 -12.90
N ILE A 157 -0.99 -0.18 -13.25
CA ILE A 157 -0.15 1.02 -13.15
C ILE A 157 0.14 1.34 -11.68
N LEU A 158 -0.86 1.25 -10.79
CA LEU A 158 -0.67 1.46 -9.36
C LEU A 158 0.34 0.47 -8.77
N LEU A 159 0.26 -0.82 -9.13
CA LEU A 159 1.27 -1.82 -8.74
C LEU A 159 2.68 -1.43 -9.22
N LEU A 160 2.81 -0.96 -10.47
CA LEU A 160 4.10 -0.50 -11.00
C LEU A 160 4.61 0.76 -10.29
N GLN A 161 3.73 1.70 -9.93
CA GLN A 161 4.09 2.88 -9.14
C GLN A 161 4.57 2.48 -7.74
N THR A 162 3.89 1.54 -7.09
CA THR A 162 4.32 0.97 -5.82
C THR A 162 5.68 0.29 -5.94
N LEU A 163 5.89 -0.50 -7.00
CA LEU A 163 7.17 -1.14 -7.26
C LEU A 163 8.29 -0.11 -7.44
N ALA A 164 8.04 0.98 -8.16
CA ALA A 164 9.00 2.05 -8.35
C ALA A 164 9.40 2.71 -7.02
N LEU A 165 8.43 2.99 -6.13
CA LEU A 165 8.72 3.54 -4.80
C LEU A 165 9.56 2.58 -3.96
N VAL A 166 9.21 1.29 -3.94
CA VAL A 166 9.97 0.27 -3.20
C VAL A 166 11.37 0.10 -3.79
N ALA A 167 11.52 0.13 -5.11
CA ALA A 167 12.82 0.06 -5.77
C ALA A 167 13.70 1.26 -5.41
N VAL A 168 13.14 2.48 -5.44
CA VAL A 168 13.85 3.68 -4.99
C VAL A 168 14.28 3.56 -3.53
N ASP A 169 13.40 3.10 -2.64
CA ASP A 169 13.74 2.88 -1.22
C ASP A 169 14.90 1.90 -1.03
N VAL A 170 14.88 0.77 -1.75
CA VAL A 170 15.87 -0.30 -1.59
C VAL A 170 17.21 0.07 -2.21
N VAL A 171 17.21 0.67 -3.40
CA VAL A 171 18.45 1.09 -4.10
C VAL A 171 19.12 2.25 -3.39
N SER A 172 18.34 3.17 -2.78
CA SER A 172 18.88 4.31 -2.05
C SER A 172 19.45 3.98 -0.66
N ARG A 173 19.51 2.71 -0.25
CA ARG A 173 20.10 2.34 1.05
C ARG A 173 21.62 2.49 1.12
N SER A 174 22.29 2.54 -0.03
CA SER A 174 23.73 2.79 -0.12
C SER A 174 24.10 4.28 -0.05
N VAL A 175 23.12 5.19 -0.18
CA VAL A 175 23.35 6.63 -0.10
C VAL A 175 22.98 7.19 1.28
N PRO A 176 23.53 8.35 1.68
CA PRO A 176 23.17 8.99 2.94
C PRO A 176 21.67 9.27 3.07
N THR A 177 21.16 9.26 4.32
CA THR A 177 19.74 9.37 4.65
C THR A 177 19.04 10.58 4.01
N LEU A 178 19.73 11.73 3.94
CA LEU A 178 19.21 12.93 3.28
C LEU A 178 18.89 12.68 1.79
N TYR A 179 19.84 12.12 1.04
CA TYR A 179 19.65 11.83 -0.38
C TYR A 179 18.58 10.77 -0.60
N ARG A 180 18.52 9.74 0.26
CA ARG A 180 17.45 8.74 0.24
C ARG A 180 16.07 9.36 0.39
N ALA A 181 15.89 10.25 1.38
CA ALA A 181 14.61 10.91 1.60
C ALA A 181 14.21 11.81 0.43
N LEU A 182 15.17 12.56 -0.15
CA LEU A 182 14.94 13.40 -1.33
C LEU A 182 14.57 12.60 -2.59
N LEU A 183 15.23 11.46 -2.84
CA LEU A 183 14.90 10.57 -3.95
C LEU A 183 13.50 9.99 -3.81
N LEU A 184 13.11 9.57 -2.61
CA LEU A 184 11.77 9.07 -2.33
C LEU A 184 10.71 10.16 -2.50
N LEU A 185 10.99 11.38 -2.03
CA LEU A 185 10.11 12.54 -2.22
C LEU A 185 9.94 12.87 -3.71
N ALA A 186 11.02 12.88 -4.48
CA ALA A 186 10.98 13.11 -5.92
C ALA A 186 10.13 12.05 -6.64
N ALA A 187 10.30 10.77 -6.30
CA ALA A 187 9.50 9.68 -6.84
C ALA A 187 8.00 9.84 -6.52
N LEU A 188 7.65 10.22 -5.28
CA LEU A 188 6.26 10.49 -4.90
C LEU A 188 5.65 11.68 -5.63
N ILE A 189 6.40 12.76 -5.84
CA ILE A 189 5.94 13.93 -6.60
C ILE A 189 5.66 13.52 -8.06
N ILE A 190 6.53 12.74 -8.69
CA ILE A 190 6.33 12.25 -10.06
C ILE A 190 5.07 11.38 -10.13
N ILE A 191 4.92 10.43 -9.21
CA ILE A 191 3.76 9.54 -9.15
C ILE A 191 2.46 10.31 -8.92
N SER A 192 2.46 11.25 -7.97
CA SER A 192 1.32 12.14 -7.70
C SER A 192 0.96 12.96 -8.94
N SER A 193 1.95 13.49 -9.65
CA SER A 193 1.75 14.24 -10.90
C SER A 193 1.08 13.37 -11.97
N VAL A 194 1.54 12.14 -12.16
CA VAL A 194 0.93 11.18 -13.10
C VAL A 194 -0.51 10.85 -12.71
N ASN A 195 -0.77 10.60 -11.43
CA ASN A 195 -2.11 10.28 -10.92
C ASN A 195 -3.08 11.46 -11.12
N MET A 196 -2.62 12.70 -10.90
CA MET A 196 -3.41 13.90 -11.13
C MET A 196 -3.73 14.14 -12.61
N VAL A 197 -2.72 14.04 -13.49
CA VAL A 197 -2.89 14.26 -14.94
C VAL A 197 -3.83 13.21 -15.56
N CYS A 198 -3.71 11.95 -15.15
CA CYS A 198 -4.54 10.89 -15.70
C CYS A 198 -5.97 10.87 -15.12
N SER A 199 -6.16 11.39 -13.89
CA SER A 199 -7.44 11.40 -13.17
C SER A 199 -8.22 10.08 -13.33
N PRO A 200 -7.64 8.95 -12.90
CA PRO A 200 -8.14 7.61 -13.20
C PRO A 200 -9.43 7.29 -12.46
N MET A 201 -9.65 7.94 -11.30
CA MET A 201 -10.77 7.69 -10.40
C MET A 201 -12.11 8.10 -11.00
N ARG A 202 -13.13 7.26 -10.80
CA ARG A 202 -14.50 7.53 -11.25
C ARG A 202 -15.23 8.53 -10.35
N SER A 203 -15.03 8.44 -9.03
CA SER A 203 -15.66 9.33 -8.04
C SER A 203 -14.74 10.49 -7.70
N GLN A 204 -15.28 11.72 -7.69
CA GLN A 204 -14.53 12.93 -7.30
C GLN A 204 -14.06 12.85 -5.85
N MET A 205 -14.88 12.28 -4.95
CA MET A 205 -14.50 12.07 -3.56
C MET A 205 -13.26 11.18 -3.44
N LEU A 206 -13.21 10.07 -4.20
CA LEU A 206 -12.06 9.16 -4.17
C LEU A 206 -10.80 9.78 -4.77
N LEU A 207 -10.95 10.64 -5.78
CA LEU A 207 -9.85 11.40 -6.36
C LEU A 207 -9.26 12.40 -5.35
N VAL A 208 -10.12 13.15 -4.65
CA VAL A 208 -9.69 14.11 -3.62
C VAL A 208 -9.02 13.39 -2.46
N LEU A 209 -9.56 12.26 -1.99
CA LEU A 209 -8.95 11.47 -0.94
C LEU A 209 -7.55 10.98 -1.34
N GLU A 210 -7.41 10.43 -2.55
CA GLU A 210 -6.11 9.99 -3.08
C GLU A 210 -5.09 11.13 -3.15
N PHE A 211 -5.53 12.32 -3.60
CA PHE A 211 -4.66 13.48 -3.65
C PHE A 211 -4.22 13.96 -2.26
N ILE A 212 -5.17 14.06 -1.31
CA ILE A 212 -4.86 14.46 0.06
C ILE A 212 -3.90 13.46 0.71
N SER A 213 -4.10 12.15 0.53
CA SER A 213 -3.21 11.14 1.12
C SER A 213 -1.80 11.20 0.53
N GLN A 214 -1.66 11.39 -0.78
CA GLN A 214 -0.36 11.58 -1.42
C GLN A 214 0.34 12.86 -0.92
N MET A 215 -0.41 13.96 -0.78
CA MET A 215 0.16 15.22 -0.26
C MET A 215 0.60 15.09 1.20
N THR A 216 -0.19 14.38 2.03
CA THR A 216 0.17 14.03 3.41
C THR A 216 1.45 13.21 3.48
N LEU A 217 1.64 12.24 2.59
CA LEU A 217 2.88 11.45 2.52
C LEU A 217 4.08 12.32 2.14
N CYS A 218 3.94 13.19 1.13
CA CYS A 218 5.00 14.13 0.75
C CYS A 218 5.36 15.06 1.93
N MET A 219 4.36 15.64 2.60
CA MET A 219 4.56 16.48 3.79
C MET A 219 5.24 15.71 4.92
N THR A 220 4.87 14.45 5.14
CA THR A 220 5.47 13.60 6.18
C THR A 220 6.95 13.38 5.90
N ILE A 221 7.34 13.10 4.65
CA ILE A 221 8.75 12.96 4.29
C ILE A 221 9.47 14.30 4.49
N THR A 222 8.93 15.41 4.00
CA THR A 222 9.54 16.73 4.21
C THR A 222 9.74 17.06 5.68
N LEU A 223 8.76 16.77 6.55
CA LEU A 223 8.89 16.95 7.99
C LEU A 223 9.91 15.99 8.61
N SER A 224 10.04 14.77 8.07
CA SER A 224 11.04 13.80 8.55
C SER A 224 12.48 14.26 8.32
N LEU A 225 12.75 15.14 7.35
CA LEU A 225 14.09 15.69 7.12
C LEU A 225 14.60 16.52 8.30
N PHE A 226 13.71 17.12 9.11
CA PHE A 226 14.11 17.85 10.33
C PHE A 226 14.72 16.95 11.42
N PHE A 227 14.59 15.62 11.29
CA PHE A 227 15.24 14.66 12.19
C PHE A 227 16.63 14.23 11.71
N ILE A 228 17.08 14.68 10.53
CA ILE A 228 18.37 14.26 9.94
C ILE A 228 19.55 15.09 10.49
N ASP A 229 19.29 16.08 11.35
CA ASP A 229 20.36 16.87 11.98
C ASP A 229 21.16 16.03 12.99
N GLY A 230 22.38 15.67 12.57
CA GLY A 230 23.49 15.33 13.43
C GLY A 230 24.43 16.52 13.55
N GLU A 231 24.64 16.98 14.80
CA GLU A 231 25.94 17.47 15.26
C GLU A 231 26.54 18.71 14.56
N THR A 232 25.73 19.74 14.31
CA THR A 232 26.26 21.10 14.17
C THR A 232 25.57 22.02 15.16
N ASP A 233 26.27 22.34 16.25
CA ASP A 233 25.88 23.30 17.31
C ASP A 233 25.64 24.75 16.82
N THR A 234 25.49 24.99 15.51
CA THR A 234 25.47 26.34 14.93
C THR A 234 24.51 26.48 13.74
N SER A 235 23.25 26.06 13.89
CA SER A 235 22.21 26.46 12.93
C SER A 235 21.01 27.06 13.64
N TYR A 236 20.71 28.31 13.31
CA TYR A 236 19.51 29.09 13.70
C TYR A 236 18.16 28.42 13.36
N LEU A 237 18.17 27.19 12.83
CA LEU A 237 17.01 26.29 12.64
C LEU A 237 16.69 25.45 13.89
N GLY A 238 17.55 25.45 14.92
CA GLY A 238 17.45 24.64 16.14
C GLY A 238 16.41 25.05 17.19
N ALA A 239 15.37 25.81 16.83
CA ALA A 239 14.37 26.29 17.80
C ALA A 239 13.01 25.55 17.74
N VAL A 240 12.85 24.57 16.85
CA VAL A 240 11.68 23.68 16.89
C VAL A 240 12.12 22.38 17.57
N PRO A 241 11.63 22.06 18.78
CA PRO A 241 11.93 20.79 19.41
C PRO A 241 11.53 19.66 18.44
N ALA A 242 12.41 18.69 18.21
CA ALA A 242 12.11 17.52 17.37
C ALA A 242 10.80 16.82 17.78
N GLY A 243 10.44 16.91 19.07
CA GLY A 243 9.14 16.48 19.59
C GLY A 243 7.93 17.20 18.97
N VAL A 244 8.01 18.50 18.70
CA VAL A 244 6.93 19.26 18.04
C VAL A 244 6.72 18.77 16.61
N VAL A 245 7.81 18.58 15.84
CA VAL A 245 7.73 18.04 14.48
C VAL A 245 7.13 16.63 14.49
N GLY A 246 7.55 15.79 15.44
CA GLY A 246 7.00 14.44 15.62
C GLY A 246 5.51 14.44 15.93
N VAL A 247 5.05 15.32 16.83
CA VAL A 247 3.62 15.49 17.14
C VAL A 247 2.84 15.93 15.89
N ILE A 248 3.37 16.87 15.10
CA ILE A 248 2.74 17.32 13.85
C ILE A 248 2.59 16.15 12.88
N ILE A 249 3.63 15.34 12.68
CA ILE A 249 3.59 14.15 11.81
C ILE A 249 2.50 13.17 12.27
N ILE A 250 2.43 12.89 13.58
CA ILE A 250 1.43 11.98 14.15
C ILE A 250 0.02 12.53 13.95
N VAL A 251 -0.23 13.80 14.29
CA VAL A 251 -1.54 14.44 14.15
C VAL A 251 -2.00 14.44 12.70
N LEU A 252 -1.10 14.75 11.76
CA LEU A 252 -1.40 14.81 10.34
C LEU A 252 -1.75 13.43 9.76
N ASN A 253 -0.98 12.38 10.06
CA ASN A 253 -1.23 11.03 9.56
C ASN A 253 -2.44 10.36 10.25
N LEU A 254 -2.53 10.47 11.58
CA LEU A 254 -3.63 9.91 12.35
C LEU A 254 -4.94 10.64 12.03
N GLY A 255 -4.91 11.97 11.92
CA GLY A 255 -6.06 12.77 11.54
C GLY A 255 -6.61 12.37 10.17
N LEU A 256 -5.73 12.18 9.17
CA LEU A 256 -6.13 11.68 7.86
C LEU A 256 -6.77 10.30 7.93
N MET A 257 -6.17 9.36 8.68
CA MET A 257 -6.70 8.01 8.87
C MET A 257 -8.09 8.02 9.52
N LEU A 258 -8.29 8.86 10.54
CA LEU A 258 -9.58 9.02 11.20
C LEU A 258 -10.64 9.60 10.25
N VAL A 259 -10.29 10.61 9.45
CA VAL A 259 -11.17 11.19 8.43
C VAL A 259 -11.58 10.12 7.40
N PHE A 260 -10.63 9.33 6.89
CA PHE A 260 -10.92 8.26 5.93
C PHE A 260 -11.86 7.22 6.53
N THR A 261 -11.60 6.79 7.76
CA THR A 261 -12.41 5.80 8.46
C THR A 261 -13.83 6.34 8.72
N ALA A 262 -13.95 7.59 9.17
CA ALA A 262 -15.25 8.22 9.41
C ALA A 262 -16.08 8.38 8.12
N LEU A 263 -15.43 8.78 7.02
CA LEU A 263 -16.08 8.87 5.71
C LEU A 263 -16.55 7.50 5.19
N MET A 264 -15.74 6.46 5.37
CA MET A 264 -16.11 5.09 5.02
C MET A 264 -17.29 4.59 5.85
N ILE A 265 -17.28 4.81 7.17
CA ILE A 265 -18.39 4.44 8.06
C ILE A 265 -19.67 5.18 7.63
N ARG A 266 -19.60 6.50 7.42
CA ARG A 266 -20.75 7.31 6.99
C ARG A 266 -21.31 6.86 5.64
N HIS A 267 -20.46 6.56 4.67
CA HIS A 267 -20.93 6.11 3.36
C HIS A 267 -21.53 4.69 3.44
N SER A 268 -20.97 3.82 4.28
CA SER A 268 -21.53 2.48 4.52
C SER A 268 -22.88 2.54 5.24
N SER A 269 -23.03 3.41 6.24
CA SER A 269 -24.30 3.57 6.97
C SER A 269 -25.38 4.21 6.10
N GLN A 270 -25.04 5.21 5.27
CA GLN A 270 -25.97 5.79 4.31
C GLN A 270 -26.43 4.80 3.24
N ALA A 271 -25.57 3.86 2.83
CA ALA A 271 -25.98 2.78 1.94
C ALA A 271 -26.95 1.78 2.62
N LEU A 272 -26.89 1.68 3.95
CA LEU A 272 -27.79 0.85 4.77
C LEU A 272 -29.10 1.58 5.14
N GLN A 273 -29.13 2.92 5.18
CA GLN A 273 -30.32 3.72 5.53
C GLN A 273 -31.56 3.51 4.64
N PRO A 274 -31.49 3.39 3.31
CA PRO A 274 -32.68 3.10 2.49
C PRO A 274 -33.18 1.66 2.68
N VAL A 275 -32.29 0.73 3.04
CA VAL A 275 -32.71 -0.58 3.57
C VAL A 275 -33.41 -0.39 4.92
N GLU A 276 -32.91 0.55 5.73
CA GLU A 276 -33.47 0.87 7.05
C GLU A 276 -34.90 1.43 7.02
N GLN A 277 -35.15 2.38 6.12
CA GLN A 277 -36.46 2.99 5.95
C GLN A 277 -37.51 2.04 5.37
N SER A 278 -37.09 1.02 4.61
CA SER A 278 -37.97 -0.07 4.16
C SER A 278 -38.36 -1.06 5.27
N TRP A 279 -37.80 -0.97 6.49
CA TRP A 279 -38.26 -1.73 7.66
C TRP A 279 -39.41 -1.08 8.41
N HIS A 280 -39.63 0.22 8.22
CA HIS A 280 -40.60 1.03 8.97
C HIS A 280 -41.88 1.34 8.19
N GLN A 281 -41.97 0.93 6.91
CA GLN A 281 -43.20 0.89 6.12
C GLN A 281 -43.67 -0.56 5.99
#